data_AF-A0A2N9P807-F1
#
_entry.id   AF-A0A2N9P807-F1
#
_cell.length_a   1.000
_cell.length_b   1.000
_cell.length_c   1.000
_cell.angle_alpha   90.00
_cell.angle_beta   90.00
_cell.angle_gamma   90.00
#
_symmetry.space_group_name_H-M   'P 1'
#
loop_
_entity.id
_entity.type
_entity.pdbx_description
1 polymer ?
#
loop_
_entity_poly.entity_id
_entity_poly.type
_entity_poly.pdbx_seq_one_letter_code
_entity_poly.pdbx_strand_id
1 'polypeptide(L)'
;MKAYYYFLFRLYNTLSDPRKKNDEKTIIYLTTSTSTFLIYYVLYILFAYFNFYFIRILDKIVTGKPSVIILMVIIGVLNYFFFVKNKKYLKYGFNADKKGGYAIIGFIVLLAMSFVFIANKNRDKIFKEREKAIIESNQ
;
A
#
# COMPACT_ATOMS: atom_id res chain seq x y z
N MET A 1 2.47 1.23 -16.40
CA MET A 1 1.51 0.10 -16.29
C MET A 1 2.16 -1.28 -16.25
N LYS A 2 3.19 -1.58 -17.06
CA LYS A 2 3.82 -2.93 -17.11
C LYS A 2 4.26 -3.45 -15.74
N ALA A 3 4.86 -2.63 -14.89
CA ALA A 3 5.29 -3.04 -13.54
C ALA A 3 4.12 -3.48 -12.63
N TYR A 4 3.03 -2.71 -12.61
CA TYR A 4 1.84 -3.06 -11.83
C TYR A 4 1.16 -4.32 -12.36
N TYR A 5 1.05 -4.46 -13.68
CA TYR A 5 0.56 -5.71 -14.29
C TYR A 5 1.48 -6.90 -14.05
N TYR A 6 2.80 -6.72 -14.05
CA TYR A 6 3.73 -7.77 -13.67
C TYR A 6 3.52 -8.18 -12.20
N PHE A 7 3.33 -7.23 -11.29
CA PHE A 7 3.00 -7.51 -9.90
C PHE A 7 1.68 -8.29 -9.75
N LEU A 8 0.61 -7.85 -10.43
CA LEU A 8 -0.67 -8.58 -10.44
C LEU A 8 -0.54 -9.99 -11.00
N PHE A 9 0.22 -10.16 -12.08
CA PHE A 9 0.53 -11.47 -12.66
C PHE A 9 1.25 -12.37 -11.63
N ARG A 10 2.23 -11.86 -10.91
CA ARG A 10 2.96 -12.63 -9.89
C ARG A 10 2.08 -13.02 -8.71
N LEU A 11 1.22 -12.12 -8.24
CA LEU A 11 0.22 -12.44 -7.21
C LEU A 11 -0.72 -13.54 -7.70
N TYR A 12 -1.32 -13.35 -8.87
CA TYR A 12 -2.25 -14.32 -9.46
C TYR A 12 -1.59 -15.69 -9.60
N ASN A 13 -0.40 -15.77 -10.19
CA ASN A 13 0.34 -17.02 -10.41
C ASN A 13 0.71 -17.72 -9.09
N THR A 14 1.03 -16.94 -8.05
CA THR A 14 1.34 -17.50 -6.71
C THR A 14 0.09 -18.03 -6.01
N LEU A 15 -1.06 -17.40 -6.24
CA LEU A 15 -2.35 -17.77 -5.65
C LEU A 15 -3.04 -18.90 -6.42
N SER A 16 -2.77 -19.03 -7.71
CA SER A 16 -3.26 -20.09 -8.61
C SER A 16 -2.44 -21.37 -8.56
N ASP A 17 -1.53 -21.52 -7.60
CA ASP A 17 -0.76 -22.75 -7.41
C ASP A 17 -1.72 -23.95 -7.26
N PRO A 18 -1.63 -24.99 -8.10
CA PRO A 18 -2.50 -26.17 -8.05
C PRO A 18 -2.55 -26.84 -6.67
N ARG A 19 -1.49 -26.71 -5.87
CA ARG A 19 -1.43 -27.26 -4.50
C ARG A 19 -2.42 -26.58 -3.55
N LYS A 20 -2.81 -25.34 -3.82
CA LYS A 20 -3.69 -24.53 -2.96
C LYS A 20 -5.18 -24.76 -3.23
N LYS A 21 -5.54 -25.43 -4.33
CA LYS A 21 -6.93 -25.76 -4.73
C LYS A 21 -7.91 -24.58 -4.66
N ASN A 22 -7.44 -23.36 -4.89
CA ASN A 22 -8.30 -22.17 -4.90
C ASN A 22 -9.11 -22.13 -6.19
N ASP A 23 -10.39 -21.82 -6.10
CA ASP A 23 -11.19 -21.51 -7.29
C ASP A 23 -10.78 -20.16 -7.89
N GLU A 24 -11.14 -19.95 -9.15
CA GLU A 24 -10.74 -18.75 -9.89
C GLU A 24 -11.29 -17.45 -9.27
N LYS A 25 -12.50 -17.46 -8.71
CA LYS A 25 -13.07 -16.28 -8.05
C LYS A 25 -12.28 -15.94 -6.80
N THR A 26 -11.94 -16.94 -6.00
CA THR A 26 -11.09 -16.76 -4.81
C THR A 26 -9.72 -16.18 -5.19
N ILE A 27 -9.08 -16.66 -6.25
CA ILE A 27 -7.80 -16.12 -6.72
C ILE A 27 -7.93 -14.64 -7.11
N ILE A 28 -9.01 -14.27 -7.81
CA ILE A 28 -9.28 -12.88 -8.20
C ILE A 28 -9.49 -11.99 -6.97
N TYR A 29 -10.28 -12.44 -5.99
CA TYR A 29 -10.54 -11.67 -4.78
C TYR A 29 -9.28 -11.49 -3.93
N LEU A 30 -8.49 -12.55 -3.77
CA LEU A 30 -7.20 -12.47 -3.07
C LEU A 30 -6.22 -11.55 -3.80
N THR A 31 -6.11 -11.67 -5.14
CA THR A 31 -5.27 -10.79 -5.95
C THR A 31 -5.70 -9.33 -5.78
N THR A 32 -7.00 -9.06 -5.79
CA THR A 32 -7.57 -7.72 -5.57
C THR A 32 -7.24 -7.21 -4.18
N SER A 33 -7.51 -8.00 -3.14
CA SER A 33 -7.29 -7.59 -1.75
C SER A 33 -5.81 -7.31 -1.47
N THR A 34 -4.92 -8.22 -1.85
CA THR A 34 -3.47 -8.07 -1.64
C THR A 34 -2.90 -6.88 -2.41
N SER A 35 -3.30 -6.69 -3.67
CA SER A 35 -2.83 -5.54 -4.45
C SER A 35 -3.41 -4.21 -3.96
N THR A 36 -4.65 -4.19 -3.51
CA THR A 36 -5.29 -3.03 -2.88
C THR A 36 -4.58 -2.64 -1.60
N PHE A 37 -4.27 -3.62 -0.73
CA PHE A 37 -3.50 -3.38 0.48
C PHE A 37 -2.14 -2.74 0.15
N LEU A 38 -1.42 -3.27 -0.85
CA LEU A 38 -0.12 -2.71 -1.23
C LEU A 38 -0.25 -1.28 -1.79
N ILE A 39 -1.23 -1.02 -2.66
CA ILE A 39 -1.51 0.34 -3.17
C ILE A 39 -1.81 1.29 -2.02
N TYR A 40 -2.72 0.90 -1.14
CA TYR A 40 -3.08 1.68 0.03
C TYR A 40 -1.86 1.98 0.89
N TYR A 41 -1.02 0.98 1.15
CA TYR A 41 0.18 1.15 1.96
C TYR A 41 1.20 2.11 1.34
N VAL A 42 1.41 2.02 0.01
CA VAL A 42 2.25 2.98 -0.72
C VAL A 42 1.68 4.39 -0.61
N LEU A 43 0.39 4.58 -0.88
CA LEU A 43 -0.27 5.89 -0.79
C LEU A 43 -0.18 6.45 0.63
N TYR A 44 -0.40 5.62 1.64
CA TYR A 44 -0.30 6.01 3.04
C TYR A 44 1.10 6.52 3.40
N ILE A 45 2.15 5.81 2.98
CA ILE A 45 3.54 6.26 3.18
C ILE A 45 3.77 7.60 2.46
N LEU A 46 3.38 7.72 1.20
CA LEU A 46 3.52 8.97 0.44
C LEU A 46 2.82 10.14 1.13
N PHE A 47 1.59 9.92 1.61
CA PHE A 47 0.88 10.92 2.38
C PHE A 47 1.58 11.24 3.69
N ALA A 48 2.16 10.26 4.40
CA ALA A 48 2.89 10.51 5.64
C ALA A 48 4.11 11.41 5.41
N TYR A 49 4.86 11.18 4.33
CA TYR A 49 5.94 12.08 3.89
C TYR A 49 5.40 13.47 3.55
N PHE A 50 4.30 13.55 2.78
CA PHE A 50 3.70 14.83 2.41
C PHE A 50 3.22 15.63 3.63
N ASN A 51 2.61 14.96 4.61
CA ASN A 51 2.20 15.56 5.88
C ASN A 51 3.39 16.12 6.67
N PHE A 52 4.48 15.36 6.74
CA PHE A 52 5.66 15.79 7.48
C PHE A 52 6.30 17.07 6.90
N TYR A 53 6.43 17.15 5.57
CA TYR A 53 7.17 18.22 4.88
C TYR A 53 6.33 19.40 4.39
N PHE A 54 5.04 19.22 4.07
CA PHE A 54 4.23 20.26 3.43
C PHE A 54 3.03 20.71 4.27
N ILE A 55 1.93 19.96 4.26
CA ILE A 55 0.65 20.36 4.86
C ILE A 55 0.03 19.15 5.58
N ARG A 56 -0.54 19.39 6.77
CA ARG A 56 -1.30 18.43 7.60
C ARG A 56 -2.63 17.98 7.00
N ILE A 57 -2.62 17.55 5.74
CA ILE A 57 -3.78 17.03 5.02
C ILE A 57 -4.21 15.66 5.56
N LEU A 58 -3.27 14.82 5.99
CA LEU A 58 -3.57 13.51 6.57
C LEU A 58 -4.43 13.63 7.83
N ASP A 59 -4.18 14.63 8.66
CA ASP A 59 -4.93 14.88 9.89
C ASP A 59 -6.40 15.26 9.58
N LYS A 60 -6.67 15.82 8.39
CA LYS A 60 -8.01 16.18 7.93
C LYS A 60 -8.73 15.05 7.18
N ILE A 61 -7.98 14.19 6.47
CA ILE A 61 -8.55 13.09 5.67
C ILE A 61 -8.73 11.83 6.50
N VAL A 62 -7.78 11.52 7.37
CA VAL A 62 -7.77 10.32 8.22
C VAL A 62 -8.14 10.74 9.64
N THR A 63 -9.43 10.98 9.84
CA THR A 63 -10.00 11.42 11.12
C THR A 63 -10.33 10.27 12.06
N GLY A 64 -10.13 9.01 11.63
CA GLY A 64 -10.34 7.83 12.45
C GLY A 64 -10.39 6.52 11.65
N LYS A 65 -10.51 5.39 12.36
CA LYS A 65 -10.55 4.04 11.76
C LYS A 65 -11.56 3.88 10.59
N PRO A 66 -12.79 4.44 10.66
CA PRO A 66 -13.77 4.28 9.58
C PRO A 66 -13.31 4.91 8.25
N SER A 67 -12.65 6.08 8.31
CA SER A 67 -12.13 6.76 7.11
C SER A 67 -11.10 5.93 6.35
N VAL A 68 -10.27 5.18 7.09
CA VAL A 68 -9.28 4.25 6.51
C VAL A 68 -9.97 3.12 5.76
N ILE A 69 -10.99 2.51 6.37
CA ILE A 69 -11.72 1.40 5.75
C ILE A 69 -12.41 1.87 4.48
N ILE A 70 -13.10 3.02 4.52
CA ILE A 70 -13.76 3.60 3.35
C ILE A 70 -12.75 3.85 2.22
N LEU A 71 -11.59 4.42 2.53
CA LEU A 71 -10.55 4.67 1.54
C LEU A 71 -10.03 3.36 0.92
N MET A 72 -9.79 2.33 1.73
CA MET A 72 -9.38 1.01 1.24
C MET A 72 -10.44 0.38 0.35
N VAL A 73 -11.73 0.51 0.69
CA VAL A 73 -12.84 0.02 -0.13
C VAL A 73 -12.88 0.74 -1.48
N ILE A 74 -12.78 2.07 -1.49
CA ILE A 74 -12.75 2.87 -2.72
C ILE A 74 -11.57 2.44 -3.61
N ILE A 75 -10.37 2.35 -3.06
CA ILE A 75 -9.18 1.89 -3.80
C ILE A 75 -9.40 0.47 -4.32
N GLY A 76 -9.98 -0.42 -3.51
CA GLY A 76 -10.22 -1.80 -3.87
C GLY A 76 -11.22 -1.96 -5.02
N VAL A 77 -12.31 -1.20 -4.99
CA VAL A 77 -13.30 -1.16 -6.07
C VAL A 77 -12.65 -0.65 -7.35
N LEU A 78 -11.94 0.48 -7.30
CA LEU A 78 -11.23 1.02 -8.47
C LEU A 78 -10.22 -0.01 -9.01
N ASN A 79 -9.40 -0.58 -8.13
CA ASN A 79 -8.39 -1.56 -8.50
C ASN A 79 -9.00 -2.80 -9.19
N TYR A 80 -10.09 -3.31 -8.62
CA TYR A 80 -10.82 -4.44 -9.18
C TYR A 80 -11.31 -4.15 -10.60
N PHE A 81 -12.07 -3.06 -10.78
CA PHE A 81 -12.71 -2.76 -12.06
C PHE A 81 -11.71 -2.39 -13.15
N PHE A 82 -10.70 -1.58 -12.83
CA PHE A 82 -9.75 -1.09 -13.84
C PHE A 82 -8.62 -2.09 -14.17
N PHE A 83 -8.14 -2.85 -13.19
CA PHE A 83 -6.91 -3.65 -13.36
C PHE A 83 -7.11 -5.14 -13.19
N VAL A 84 -7.87 -5.60 -12.19
CA VAL A 84 -7.91 -7.04 -11.84
C VAL A 84 -8.95 -7.82 -12.62
N LYS A 85 -10.20 -7.34 -12.69
CA LYS A 85 -11.37 -8.05 -13.26
C LYS A 85 -11.12 -8.57 -14.67
N ASN A 86 -10.54 -7.75 -15.53
CA ASN A 86 -10.36 -8.06 -16.96
C ASN A 86 -9.14 -8.94 -17.24
N LYS A 87 -8.34 -9.29 -16.23
CA LYS A 87 -7.13 -10.13 -16.34
C LYS A 87 -6.17 -9.72 -17.45
N LYS A 88 -6.15 -8.43 -17.82
CA LYS A 88 -5.29 -7.91 -18.91
C LYS A 88 -3.82 -8.24 -18.65
N TYR A 89 -3.41 -8.30 -17.38
CA TYR A 89 -2.06 -8.66 -16.94
C TYR A 89 -1.61 -10.07 -17.34
N LEU A 90 -2.52 -11.02 -17.56
CA LEU A 90 -2.16 -12.38 -18.03
C LEU A 90 -1.78 -12.39 -19.52
N LYS A 91 -2.21 -11.39 -20.29
CA LYS A 91 -1.98 -11.32 -21.75
C LYS A 91 -0.63 -10.73 -22.14
N TYR A 92 0.17 -10.28 -21.17
CA TYR A 92 1.45 -9.60 -21.42
C TYR A 92 2.63 -10.55 -21.64
N GLY A 93 2.42 -11.88 -21.61
CA GLY A 93 3.49 -12.86 -21.80
C GLY A 93 4.58 -12.79 -20.73
N PHE A 94 4.21 -12.38 -19.51
CA PHE A 94 5.16 -12.33 -18.41
C PHE A 94 5.61 -13.73 -18.00
N ASN A 95 6.89 -13.85 -17.67
CA ASN A 95 7.45 -15.07 -17.13
C ASN A 95 7.70 -14.93 -15.63
N ALA A 96 7.44 -16.00 -14.90
CA ALA A 96 7.63 -16.07 -13.46
C ALA A 96 9.11 -16.29 -13.12
N ASP A 97 9.94 -15.26 -13.21
CA ASP A 97 11.39 -15.34 -12.95
C ASP A 97 11.76 -15.09 -11.48
N LYS A 98 12.96 -15.55 -11.07
CA LYS A 98 13.46 -15.34 -9.69
C LYS A 98 13.80 -13.88 -9.42
N LYS A 99 14.37 -13.16 -10.40
CA LYS A 99 14.81 -11.76 -10.24
C LYS A 99 13.64 -10.84 -9.95
N GLY A 100 12.54 -10.95 -10.70
CA GLY A 100 11.34 -10.16 -10.44
C GLY A 100 10.64 -10.51 -9.12
N GLY A 101 10.78 -11.74 -8.63
CA GLY A 101 10.38 -12.10 -7.25
C GLY A 101 11.18 -11.34 -6.19
N TYR A 102 12.51 -11.37 -6.30
CA TYR A 102 13.38 -10.62 -5.39
C TYR A 102 13.15 -9.11 -5.48
N ALA A 103 12.83 -8.58 -6.66
CA ALA A 103 12.49 -7.17 -6.83
C ALA A 103 11.22 -6.78 -6.05
N ILE A 104 10.17 -7.61 -6.08
CA ILE A 104 8.93 -7.37 -5.32
C ILE A 104 9.21 -7.43 -3.81
N ILE A 105 9.96 -8.44 -3.35
CA ILE A 105 10.31 -8.58 -1.93
C ILE A 105 11.15 -7.39 -1.47
N GLY A 106 12.18 -7.02 -2.24
CA GLY A 106 13.02 -5.85 -1.95
C GLY A 106 12.20 -4.56 -1.88
N PHE A 107 11.24 -4.38 -2.79
CA PHE A 107 10.31 -3.25 -2.74
C PHE A 107 9.46 -3.23 -1.46
N ILE A 108 8.93 -4.37 -1.03
CA ILE A 108 8.15 -4.46 0.22
C ILE A 108 9.02 -4.13 1.43
N VAL A 109 10.26 -4.62 1.47
CA VAL A 109 11.22 -4.30 2.55
C VAL A 109 11.56 -2.81 2.57
N LEU A 110 11.81 -2.21 1.40
CA LEU A 110 12.04 -0.77 1.27
C LEU A 110 10.83 0.06 1.74
N LEU A 111 9.61 -0.38 1.43
CA LEU A 111 8.39 0.28 1.92
C LEU A 111 8.29 0.21 3.44
N ALA A 112 8.53 -0.96 4.03
CA ALA A 112 8.49 -1.14 5.48
C ALA A 112 9.53 -0.25 6.18
N MET A 113 10.77 -0.21 5.68
CA MET A 113 11.81 0.68 6.21
C MET A 113 11.43 2.16 6.06
N SER A 114 10.88 2.55 4.92
CA SER A 114 10.43 3.93 4.66
C SER A 114 9.32 4.35 5.62
N PHE A 115 8.40 3.44 5.94
CA PHE A 115 7.35 3.68 6.92
C PHE A 115 7.91 3.87 8.33
N VAL A 116 8.80 2.99 8.79
CA VAL A 116 9.44 3.10 10.11
C VAL A 116 10.19 4.42 10.23
N PHE A 117 10.94 4.80 9.19
CA PHE A 117 11.70 6.05 9.17
C PHE A 117 10.80 7.28 9.32
N ILE A 118 9.73 7.40 8.52
CA ILE A 118 8.84 8.55 8.59
C ILE A 118 8.01 8.56 9.88
N ALA A 119 7.63 7.40 10.38
CA ALA A 119 6.92 7.27 11.66
C ALA A 119 7.78 7.77 12.83
N ASN A 120 9.05 7.40 12.87
CA ASN A 120 10.00 7.88 13.89
C ASN A 120 10.19 9.40 13.80
N LYS A 121 10.38 9.95 12.59
CA LYS A 121 10.48 11.40 12.40
C LYS A 121 9.23 12.16 12.82
N ASN A 122 8.05 11.63 12.48
CA ASN A 122 6.77 12.21 12.89
C ASN A 122 6.63 12.20 14.41
N ARG A 123 7.00 11.09 15.06
CA ARG A 123 7.01 10.97 16.52
C ARG A 123 7.88 12.06 17.15
N ASP A 124 9.13 12.19 16.71
CA ASP A 124 10.07 13.17 17.26
C ASP A 124 9.56 14.62 17.08
N LYS A 125 8.94 14.92 15.93
CA LYS A 125 8.33 16.22 15.68
C LYS A 125 7.20 16.52 16.66
N ILE A 126 6.31 15.56 16.91
CA ILE A 126 5.19 15.71 17.85
C ILE A 126 5.71 15.91 19.28
N PHE A 127 6.75 15.21 19.70
CA PHE A 127 7.35 15.40 21.03
C PHE A 127 7.91 16.82 21.19
N LYS A 128 8.67 17.31 20.20
CA LYS A 128 9.21 18.67 20.23
C LYS A 128 8.14 19.76 20.21
N GLU A 129 7.07 19.57 19.44
CA GLU A 129 5.95 20.51 19.42
C GLU A 129 5.21 20.57 20.78
N ARG A 130 5.03 19.42 21.45
CA ARG A 130 4.44 19.36 22.79
C ARG A 130 5.31 20.03 23.85
N GLU A 131 6.61 19.78 23.80
CA GLU A 131 7.56 20.40 24.73
C GLU A 131 7.55 21.93 24.61
N LYS A 132 7.57 22.45 23.37
CA LYS A 132 7.44 23.89 23.12
C LYS A 132 6.14 24.46 23.67
N ALA A 133 5.01 23.80 23.41
CA ALA A 133 3.70 24.27 23.88
C ALA A 133 3.62 24.33 25.42
N ILE A 134 4.26 23.39 26.13
CA ILE A 134 4.32 23.40 27.60
C ILE A 134 5.19 24.57 28.12
N ILE A 135 6.32 24.84 27.47
CA ILE A 135 7.18 25.98 27.83
C ILE A 135 6.44 27.29 27.63
N GLU A 136 5.77 27.47 26.49
CA GLU A 136 4.97 28.67 26.16
C GLU A 136 3.76 28.85 27.08
N SER A 137 3.12 27.76 27.54
CA SER A 137 1.99 27.86 28.48
C SER A 137 2.37 28.17 29.92
N ASN A 138 3.65 27.97 30.27
CA ASN A 138 4.17 28.20 31.62
C ASN A 138 4.90 29.55 31.77
N GLN A 139 4.94 30.37 30.71
CA GLN A 139 5.41 31.76 30.71
C GLN A 139 4.21 32.72 30.71
#